data_AF-A0AAE6KSU9-F1
#
_entry.id   AF-A0AAE6KSU9-F1
#
_cell.length_a   1.000
_cell.length_b   1.000
_cell.length_c   1.000
_cell.angle_alpha   90.00
_cell.angle_beta   90.00
_cell.angle_gamma   90.00
#
_symmetry.space_group_name_H-M   'P 1'
#
loop_
_entity.id
_entity.type
_entity.pdbx_description
1 polymer ?
#
loop_
_entity_poly.entity_id
_entity_poly.type
_entity_poly.pdbx_seq_one_letter_code
_entity_poly.pdbx_strand_id
1 'polypeptide(L)'
;MELLCFLGSFASACGVSVYLLGKWLSRRRAAAASALALVTTHQGKLTSLPRGAVVEVVGESHYQETLEALSEERTGRSQRIATTAHLVRERVNRFDENAVAVVIEGRLVGYLSRADALGFRALIEEMEARGEIAACAATIVGGWSRGERGSGKFGVKLDVMHPDKAPADATIISHAVTGLWEAKGPAGRRKVVQRALESLRTEDAKTQLLNEASSVEVVAALEQSAGLKTPAAKRRRLQAALDALRADEVPDELQRQQVEWLEAALRDLDAPPEA
;
A
#
# COMPACT_ATOMS: atom_id res chain seq x y z
N MET A 1 -69.11 -18.84 43.61
CA MET A 1 -68.80 -18.50 42.22
C MET A 1 -67.40 -17.94 42.21
N GLU A 2 -66.37 -18.79 42.26
CA GLU A 2 -65.80 -19.48 41.09
C GLU A 2 -65.18 -18.45 40.12
N LEU A 3 -63.91 -18.48 39.71
CA LEU A 3 -62.92 -19.56 39.63
C LEU A 3 -61.51 -18.93 39.37
N LEU A 4 -60.44 -19.60 39.84
CA LEU A 4 -59.01 -19.56 39.39
C LEU A 4 -58.11 -18.39 39.88
N CYS A 5 -57.04 -18.54 40.67
CA CYS A 5 -56.13 -19.66 40.97
C CYS A 5 -55.45 -20.29 39.73
N PHE A 6 -54.22 -19.87 39.38
CA PHE A 6 -53.03 -20.74 39.30
C PHE A 6 -51.76 -20.01 38.80
N LEU A 7 -50.64 -20.29 39.47
CA LEU A 7 -49.23 -20.18 39.07
C LEU A 7 -48.62 -18.76 39.02
N GLY A 8 -47.54 -18.42 39.73
CA GLY A 8 -46.50 -19.28 40.31
C GLY A 8 -45.15 -18.90 39.72
N SER A 9 -44.31 -18.26 40.54
CA SER A 9 -42.86 -18.48 40.66
C SER A 9 -42.05 -18.66 39.36
N PHE A 10 -41.31 -17.63 38.93
CA PHE A 10 -39.99 -17.79 38.29
C PHE A 10 -39.15 -16.52 38.50
N ALA A 11 -38.78 -16.27 39.75
CA ALA A 11 -37.70 -15.36 40.09
C ALA A 11 -36.42 -16.18 40.27
N SER A 12 -35.67 -16.42 39.19
CA SER A 12 -34.21 -16.64 39.23
C SER A 12 -33.65 -16.81 37.81
N ALA A 13 -32.37 -16.47 37.66
CA ALA A 13 -31.51 -16.66 36.49
C ALA A 13 -31.57 -15.62 35.37
N CYS A 14 -31.15 -14.38 35.67
CA CYS A 14 -30.18 -13.65 34.84
C CYS A 14 -29.66 -12.43 35.60
N GLY A 15 -28.77 -12.66 36.58
CA GLY A 15 -28.04 -11.62 37.28
C GLY A 15 -26.92 -11.03 36.44
N VAL A 16 -27.22 -10.47 35.26
CA VAL A 16 -26.29 -9.50 34.66
C VAL A 16 -26.50 -8.22 35.46
N SER A 17 -25.60 -7.97 36.42
CA SER A 17 -25.60 -6.74 37.21
C SER A 17 -25.77 -5.54 36.27
N VAL A 18 -26.74 -4.66 36.57
CA VAL A 18 -26.96 -3.39 35.86
C VAL A 18 -25.64 -2.61 35.71
N TYR A 19 -24.70 -2.83 36.64
CA TYR A 19 -23.33 -2.28 36.63
C TYR A 19 -22.44 -2.87 35.51
N LEU A 20 -22.53 -4.19 35.25
CA LEU A 20 -21.82 -4.86 34.16
C LEU A 20 -22.44 -4.52 32.80
N LEU A 21 -23.78 -4.39 32.73
CA LEU A 21 -24.48 -3.93 31.52
C LEU A 21 -24.14 -2.45 31.22
N GLY A 22 -24.05 -1.60 32.25
CA GLY A 22 -23.60 -0.20 32.13
C GLY A 22 -22.13 -0.07 31.72
N LYS A 23 -21.24 -0.92 32.25
CA LYS A 23 -19.84 -1.01 31.78
C LYS A 23 -19.74 -1.54 30.34
N TRP A 24 -20.63 -2.42 29.92
CA TRP A 24 -20.68 -2.95 28.54
C TRP A 24 -21.23 -1.92 27.54
N LEU A 25 -22.32 -1.23 27.87
CA LEU A 25 -22.88 -0.14 27.04
C LEU A 25 -21.92 1.06 26.96
N SER A 26 -21.26 1.45 28.04
CA SER A 26 -20.25 2.53 28.02
C SER A 26 -19.02 2.15 27.19
N ARG A 27 -18.57 0.90 27.25
CA ARG A 27 -17.51 0.36 26.38
C ARG A 27 -17.89 0.43 24.90
N ARG A 28 -19.13 0.07 24.52
CA ARG A 28 -19.60 0.18 23.13
C ARG A 28 -19.75 1.63 22.69
N ARG A 29 -20.25 2.54 23.55
CA ARG A 29 -20.38 3.97 23.22
C ARG A 29 -19.03 4.66 23.06
N ALA A 30 -18.04 4.35 23.90
CA ALA A 30 -16.69 4.92 23.77
C ALA A 30 -15.95 4.37 22.54
N ALA A 31 -16.03 3.05 22.27
CA ALA A 31 -15.45 2.46 21.06
C ALA A 31 -16.14 2.96 19.78
N ALA A 32 -17.47 3.12 19.79
CA ALA A 32 -18.22 3.71 18.68
C ALA A 32 -17.92 5.20 18.50
N ALA A 33 -17.71 5.97 19.58
CA ALA A 33 -17.31 7.38 19.49
C ALA A 33 -15.86 7.55 18.98
N SER A 34 -14.93 6.70 19.41
CA SER A 34 -13.55 6.66 18.88
C SER A 34 -13.55 6.25 17.40
N ALA A 35 -14.30 5.21 17.03
CA ALA A 35 -14.44 4.77 15.65
C ALA A 35 -15.12 5.82 14.77
N LEU A 36 -16.16 6.51 15.26
CA LEU A 36 -16.84 7.57 14.51
C LEU A 36 -15.97 8.83 14.35
N ALA A 37 -15.12 9.14 15.34
CA ALA A 37 -14.13 10.22 15.23
C ALA A 37 -13.04 9.88 14.20
N LEU A 38 -12.52 8.65 14.20
CA LEU A 38 -11.50 8.19 13.25
C LEU A 38 -11.99 8.24 11.78
N VAL A 39 -13.27 7.93 11.55
CA VAL A 39 -13.88 7.89 10.21
C VAL A 39 -14.10 9.27 9.61
N THR A 40 -14.14 10.33 10.43
CA THR A 40 -14.58 11.66 9.98
C THR A 40 -13.43 12.67 9.83
N THR A 41 -12.21 12.39 10.30
CA THR A 41 -11.16 13.41 10.43
C THR A 41 -10.02 13.33 9.42
N HIS A 42 -9.85 12.24 8.67
CA HIS A 42 -8.75 12.15 7.70
C HIS A 42 -9.18 12.68 6.32
N GLN A 43 -9.18 14.01 6.15
CA GLN A 43 -9.10 14.64 4.84
C GLN A 43 -7.62 14.69 4.43
N GLY A 44 -7.18 13.74 3.63
CA GLY A 44 -5.80 13.67 3.14
C GLY A 44 -5.69 12.89 1.85
N LYS A 45 -4.60 13.09 1.11
CA LYS A 45 -4.31 12.35 -0.13
C LYS A 45 -4.07 10.88 0.25
N LEU A 46 -4.82 9.94 -0.34
CA LEU A 46 -4.52 8.53 -0.15
C LEU A 46 -3.20 8.19 -0.84
N THR A 47 -2.27 7.63 -0.08
CA THR A 47 -0.98 7.17 -0.57
C THR A 47 -0.88 5.67 -0.29
N SER A 48 -0.78 4.88 -1.37
CA SER A 48 -0.61 3.43 -1.24
C SER A 48 0.80 3.11 -0.76
N LEU A 49 0.89 2.36 0.32
CA LEU A 49 2.12 1.74 0.81
C LEU A 49 2.53 0.59 -0.10
N PRO A 50 3.84 0.31 -0.20
CA PRO A 50 4.35 -0.81 -0.97
C PRO A 50 3.83 -2.15 -0.45
N ARG A 51 3.56 -3.06 -1.38
CA ARG A 51 3.26 -4.46 -1.08
C ARG A 51 4.51 -5.19 -0.62
N GLY A 52 4.35 -6.24 0.17
CA GLY A 52 5.51 -6.94 0.72
C GLY A 52 5.15 -8.26 1.37
N ALA A 53 4.79 -8.18 2.65
CA ALA A 53 4.46 -9.35 3.45
C ALA A 53 3.01 -9.29 3.93
N VAL A 54 2.48 -10.46 4.29
CA VAL A 54 1.18 -10.53 4.95
C VAL A 54 1.34 -10.07 6.40
N VAL A 55 0.63 -9.01 6.77
CA VAL A 55 0.47 -8.54 8.15
C VAL A 55 -0.93 -8.91 8.62
N GLU A 56 -1.01 -9.55 9.79
CA GLU A 56 -2.27 -10.00 10.38
C GLU A 56 -2.94 -8.86 11.15
N VAL A 57 -4.25 -8.75 11.03
CA VAL A 57 -5.06 -7.79 11.79
C VAL A 57 -5.58 -8.48 13.06
N VAL A 58 -5.52 -7.77 14.19
CA VAL A 58 -5.99 -8.26 15.48
C VAL A 58 -7.27 -7.55 15.91
N GLY A 59 -8.04 -8.18 16.81
CA GLY A 59 -9.28 -7.62 17.34
C GLY A 59 -10.49 -7.73 16.41
N GLU A 60 -10.35 -8.38 15.25
CA GLU A 60 -11.40 -8.59 14.24
C GLU A 60 -12.66 -9.26 14.78
N SER A 61 -12.51 -10.04 15.86
CA SER A 61 -13.63 -10.71 16.54
C SER A 61 -14.65 -9.71 17.11
N HIS A 62 -14.24 -8.47 17.39
CA HIS A 62 -15.11 -7.38 17.85
C HIS A 62 -15.85 -6.68 16.71
N TYR A 63 -15.45 -6.92 15.45
CA TYR A 63 -15.94 -6.21 14.26
C TYR A 63 -16.56 -7.15 13.23
N GLN A 64 -17.01 -8.35 13.65
CA GLN A 64 -17.60 -9.35 12.75
C GLN A 64 -18.84 -8.83 12.01
N GLU A 65 -19.71 -8.05 12.67
CA GLU A 65 -20.87 -7.41 12.02
C GLU A 65 -20.42 -6.43 10.91
N THR A 66 -19.32 -5.72 11.12
CA THR A 66 -18.76 -4.78 10.13
C THR A 66 -18.14 -5.54 8.96
N LEU A 67 -17.35 -6.56 9.24
CA LEU A 67 -16.74 -7.40 8.21
C LEU A 67 -17.77 -8.15 7.37
N GLU A 68 -18.85 -8.63 8.00
CA GLU A 68 -19.97 -9.26 7.30
C GLU A 68 -20.69 -8.27 6.38
N ALA A 69 -20.88 -7.02 6.80
CA ALA A 69 -21.47 -5.97 5.97
C ALA A 69 -20.57 -5.52 4.79
N LEU A 70 -19.25 -5.68 4.93
CA LEU A 70 -18.26 -5.41 3.88
C LEU A 70 -18.01 -6.63 2.97
N SER A 71 -18.60 -7.78 3.30
CA SER A 71 -18.42 -9.03 2.55
C SER A 71 -19.65 -9.35 1.72
N GLU A 72 -19.49 -10.28 0.77
CA GLU A 72 -20.62 -10.88 0.07
C GLU A 72 -21.37 -11.86 0.99
N GLU A 73 -22.56 -12.28 0.55
CA GLU A 73 -23.39 -13.24 1.28
C GLU A 73 -22.61 -14.50 1.67
N ARG A 74 -22.78 -14.95 2.92
CA ARG A 74 -22.04 -16.13 3.42
C ARG A 74 -22.36 -17.37 2.60
N THR A 75 -21.34 -17.93 1.96
CA THR A 75 -21.44 -19.21 1.25
C THR A 75 -20.83 -20.35 2.06
N GLY A 76 -21.02 -21.60 1.61
CA GLY A 76 -20.40 -22.79 2.22
C GLY A 76 -18.87 -22.87 2.11
N ARG A 77 -18.24 -21.90 1.43
CA ARG A 77 -16.79 -21.80 1.21
C ARG A 77 -16.24 -20.53 1.86
N SER A 78 -14.95 -20.54 2.17
CA SER A 78 -14.27 -19.32 2.62
C SER A 78 -14.24 -18.33 1.47
N GLN A 79 -14.56 -17.07 1.79
CA GLN A 79 -14.46 -15.96 0.87
C GLN A 79 -13.03 -15.40 0.87
N ARG A 80 -12.66 -14.72 -0.23
CA ARG A 80 -11.43 -13.95 -0.40
C ARG A 80 -11.75 -12.70 -1.21
N ILE A 81 -11.97 -11.59 -0.54
CA ILE A 81 -12.38 -10.33 -1.17
C ILE A 81 -11.22 -9.35 -1.10
N ALA A 82 -10.70 -8.96 -2.25
CA ALA A 82 -9.64 -7.95 -2.35
C ALA A 82 -10.23 -6.56 -2.12
N THR A 83 -9.61 -5.77 -1.24
CA THR A 83 -10.05 -4.42 -0.88
C THR A 83 -8.84 -3.54 -0.54
N THR A 84 -9.08 -2.28 -0.21
CA THR A 84 -8.07 -1.33 0.26
C THR A 84 -8.35 -1.00 1.72
N ALA A 85 -7.34 -1.13 2.57
CA ALA A 85 -7.39 -0.74 3.97
C ALA A 85 -6.62 0.56 4.18
N HIS A 86 -7.11 1.40 5.09
CA HIS A 86 -6.44 2.60 5.57
C HIS A 86 -5.88 2.33 6.96
N LEU A 87 -4.63 2.75 7.19
CA LEU A 87 -3.96 2.66 8.48
C LEU A 87 -4.01 4.03 9.16
N VAL A 88 -4.66 4.09 10.32
CA VAL A 88 -4.95 5.35 11.01
C VAL A 88 -4.49 5.28 12.46
N ARG A 89 -3.78 6.28 12.96
CA ARG A 89 -3.36 6.28 14.37
C ARG A 89 -4.51 6.64 15.28
N GLU A 90 -4.70 5.84 16.33
CA GLU A 90 -5.61 6.15 17.42
C GLU A 90 -4.83 6.62 18.65
N ARG A 91 -4.43 7.90 18.65
CA ARG A 91 -3.61 8.50 19.71
C ARG A 91 -4.26 8.47 21.10
N VAL A 92 -5.59 8.40 21.15
CA VAL A 92 -6.38 8.40 22.39
C VAL A 92 -7.01 7.02 22.61
N ASN A 93 -6.22 5.96 22.47
CA ASN A 93 -6.67 4.62 22.81
C ASN A 93 -6.28 4.27 24.25
N ARG A 94 -7.29 3.88 25.04
CA ARG A 94 -7.15 3.54 26.47
C ARG A 94 -6.22 2.36 26.77
N PHE A 95 -5.89 1.54 25.77
CA PHE A 95 -5.13 0.31 25.92
C PHE A 95 -3.70 0.39 25.39
N ASP A 96 -3.48 1.27 24.41
CA ASP A 96 -2.21 1.42 23.70
C ASP A 96 -2.19 2.77 22.98
N GLU A 97 -1.36 3.70 23.44
CA GLU A 97 -1.16 5.01 22.82
C GLU A 97 -0.58 4.95 21.40
N ASN A 98 -0.01 3.79 21.02
CA ASN A 98 0.56 3.53 19.70
C ASN A 98 -0.41 2.77 18.79
N ALA A 99 -1.66 2.59 19.18
CA ALA A 99 -2.63 1.81 18.41
C ALA A 99 -2.80 2.35 16.99
N VAL A 100 -2.70 1.46 16.00
CA VAL A 100 -3.01 1.74 14.61
C VAL A 100 -4.27 0.97 14.23
N ALA A 101 -5.33 1.72 13.96
CA ALA A 101 -6.60 1.23 13.48
C ALA A 101 -6.51 0.84 11.99
N VAL A 102 -7.17 -0.26 11.65
CA VAL A 102 -7.36 -0.71 10.27
C VAL A 102 -8.79 -0.39 9.87
N VAL A 103 -8.94 0.45 8.85
CA VAL A 103 -10.24 0.95 8.38
C VAL A 103 -10.46 0.54 6.93
N ILE A 104 -11.63 -0.02 6.61
CA ILE A 104 -12.02 -0.39 5.24
C ILE A 104 -13.34 0.29 4.94
N GLU A 105 -13.43 0.99 3.80
CA GLU A 105 -14.62 1.77 3.40
C GLU A 105 -15.15 2.70 4.52
N GLY A 106 -14.24 3.33 5.27
CA GLY A 106 -14.61 4.19 6.39
C GLY A 106 -15.20 3.44 7.59
N ARG A 107 -14.93 2.14 7.74
CA ARG A 107 -15.37 1.36 8.90
C ARG A 107 -14.19 0.68 9.58
N LEU A 108 -14.12 0.79 10.91
CA LEU A 108 -13.11 0.12 11.71
C LEU A 108 -13.32 -1.40 11.66
N VAL A 109 -12.31 -2.14 11.20
CA VAL A 109 -12.36 -3.61 11.07
C VAL A 109 -11.44 -4.34 12.05
N GLY A 110 -10.49 -3.62 12.65
CA GLY A 110 -9.54 -4.16 13.60
C GLY A 110 -8.35 -3.23 13.81
N TYR A 111 -7.26 -3.78 14.33
CA TYR A 111 -6.04 -3.06 14.66
C TYR A 111 -4.82 -3.82 14.20
N LEU A 112 -3.70 -3.13 14.00
CA LEU A 112 -2.39 -3.80 13.92
C LEU A 112 -2.02 -4.39 15.29
N SER A 113 -1.20 -5.44 15.27
CA SER A 113 -0.60 -5.95 16.51
C SER A 113 0.26 -4.86 17.17
N ARG A 114 0.49 -4.92 18.48
CA ARG A 114 1.33 -3.92 19.18
C ARG A 114 2.73 -3.81 18.58
N ALA A 115 3.31 -4.93 18.16
CA ALA A 115 4.62 -4.97 17.55
C ALA A 115 4.61 -4.28 16.18
N ASP A 116 3.65 -4.61 15.33
CA ASP A 116 3.53 -3.99 14.00
C ASP A 116 3.18 -2.50 14.12
N ALA A 117 2.29 -2.14 15.04
CA ALA A 117 1.87 -0.76 15.27
C ALA A 117 3.05 0.16 15.63
N LEU A 118 4.02 -0.33 16.42
CA LEU A 118 5.26 0.41 16.71
C LEU A 118 6.10 0.65 15.46
N GLY A 119 6.25 -0.35 14.59
CA GLY A 119 7.01 -0.23 13.34
C GLY A 119 6.35 0.71 12.34
N PHE A 120 5.01 0.70 12.24
CA PHE A 120 4.26 1.56 11.33
C PHE A 120 4.06 3.00 11.84
N ARG A 121 4.19 3.25 13.15
CA ARG A 121 3.90 4.55 13.76
C ARG A 121 4.66 5.69 13.11
N ALA A 122 5.98 5.58 13.01
CA ALA A 122 6.83 6.67 12.51
C ALA A 122 6.48 7.02 11.05
N LEU A 123 6.28 5.99 10.23
CA LEU A 123 5.88 6.13 8.83
C LEU A 123 4.52 6.84 8.70
N ILE A 124 3.51 6.39 9.45
CA ILE A 124 2.17 6.99 9.38
C ILE A 124 2.20 8.43 9.92
N GLU A 125 2.98 8.70 10.96
CA GLU A 125 3.16 10.06 11.50
C GLU A 125 3.77 11.03 10.48
N GLU A 126 4.78 10.58 9.73
CA GLU A 126 5.40 11.36 8.65
C GLU A 126 4.42 11.60 7.48
N MET A 127 3.62 10.60 7.12
CA MET A 127 2.58 10.74 6.09
C MET A 127 1.48 11.72 6.52
N GLU A 128 1.01 11.61 7.76
CA GLU A 128 0.02 12.54 8.32
C GLU A 128 0.54 13.99 8.31
N ALA A 129 1.81 14.21 8.64
CA ALA A 129 2.43 15.54 8.60
C ALA A 129 2.46 16.14 7.17
N ARG A 130 2.46 15.29 6.14
CA ARG A 130 2.34 15.69 4.72
C ARG A 130 0.89 15.79 4.23
N GLY A 131 -0.10 15.56 5.10
CA GLY A 131 -1.51 15.53 4.70
C GLY A 131 -1.90 14.27 3.90
N GLU A 132 -1.16 13.18 4.08
CA GLU A 132 -1.40 11.90 3.41
C GLU A 132 -2.04 10.87 4.35
N ILE A 133 -2.75 9.90 3.77
CA ILE A 133 -3.33 8.76 4.47
C ILE A 133 -2.68 7.49 3.95
N ALA A 134 -2.08 6.72 4.85
CA ALA A 134 -1.50 5.43 4.53
C ALA A 134 -2.60 4.43 4.13
N ALA A 135 -2.57 3.97 2.88
CA ALA A 135 -3.43 2.94 2.35
C ALA A 135 -2.61 1.69 1.99
N CYS A 136 -3.17 0.50 2.12
CA CYS A 136 -2.53 -0.72 1.65
C CYS A 136 -3.57 -1.70 1.11
N ALA A 137 -3.09 -2.67 0.33
CA ALA A 137 -3.96 -3.74 -0.14
C ALA A 137 -4.34 -4.65 1.02
N ALA A 138 -5.60 -5.05 1.05
CA ALA A 138 -6.13 -5.95 2.05
C ALA A 138 -6.96 -7.06 1.40
N THR A 139 -7.08 -8.18 2.07
CA THR A 139 -7.97 -9.27 1.69
C THR A 139 -8.82 -9.67 2.88
N ILE A 140 -10.14 -9.55 2.76
CA ILE A 140 -11.08 -10.13 3.71
C ILE A 140 -11.16 -11.62 3.42
N VAL A 141 -10.94 -12.45 4.43
CA VAL A 141 -10.88 -13.91 4.35
C VAL A 141 -11.87 -14.55 5.33
N GLY A 142 -12.22 -15.81 5.10
CA GLY A 142 -13.06 -16.58 6.01
C GLY A 142 -14.55 -16.42 5.72
N GLY A 143 -15.37 -16.31 6.77
CA GLY A 143 -16.80 -16.04 6.63
C GLY A 143 -17.65 -17.15 6.02
N TRP A 144 -17.18 -18.40 6.09
CA TRP A 144 -17.95 -19.54 5.58
C TRP A 144 -19.15 -19.86 6.49
N SER A 145 -20.26 -20.29 5.92
CA SER A 145 -21.43 -20.77 6.66
C SER A 145 -21.90 -22.11 6.10
N ARG A 146 -21.94 -23.15 6.94
CA ARG A 146 -22.41 -24.48 6.57
C ARG A 146 -23.70 -24.86 7.31
N GLY A 147 -24.52 -23.86 7.63
CA GLY A 147 -25.77 -24.02 8.39
C GLY A 147 -25.48 -24.60 9.78
N GLU A 148 -26.19 -25.66 10.14
CA GLU A 148 -26.05 -26.35 11.45
C GLU A 148 -24.65 -26.91 11.71
N ARG A 149 -23.83 -27.10 10.66
CA ARG A 149 -22.44 -27.58 10.79
C ARG A 149 -21.45 -26.48 11.21
N GLY A 150 -21.95 -25.27 11.47
CA GLY A 150 -21.19 -24.14 11.99
C GLY A 150 -20.84 -23.10 10.94
N SER A 151 -20.24 -22.02 11.43
CA SER A 151 -19.75 -20.90 10.63
C SER A 151 -18.32 -20.52 11.03
N GLY A 152 -17.58 -20.01 10.06
CA GLY A 152 -16.26 -19.42 10.25
C GLY A 152 -16.36 -17.91 10.43
N LYS A 153 -15.47 -17.36 11.26
CA LYS A 153 -15.31 -15.91 11.41
C LYS A 153 -14.66 -15.31 10.17
N PHE A 154 -14.94 -14.03 9.93
CA PHE A 154 -14.19 -13.22 8.98
C PHE A 154 -12.89 -12.76 9.62
N GLY A 155 -11.85 -12.63 8.80
CA GLY A 155 -10.61 -11.97 9.14
C GLY A 155 -10.08 -11.15 7.97
N VAL A 156 -8.98 -10.45 8.17
CA VAL A 156 -8.38 -9.47 7.29
C VAL A 156 -6.88 -9.69 7.26
N LYS A 157 -6.35 -9.81 6.05
CA LYS A 157 -4.91 -9.91 5.82
C LYS A 157 -4.47 -8.68 5.04
N LEU A 158 -3.50 -7.94 5.54
CA LEU A 158 -2.90 -6.81 4.85
C LEU A 158 -1.71 -7.29 4.03
N ASP A 159 -1.59 -6.82 2.79
CA ASP A 159 -0.41 -7.00 1.95
C ASP A 159 0.35 -5.67 1.94
N VAL A 160 1.30 -5.56 2.85
CA VAL A 160 2.06 -4.33 3.09
C VAL A 160 3.49 -4.66 3.51
N MET A 161 4.44 -3.90 3.01
CA MET A 161 5.82 -3.98 3.47
C MET A 161 5.92 -3.42 4.89
N HIS A 162 6.30 -4.26 5.85
CA HIS A 162 6.58 -3.79 7.21
C HIS A 162 7.82 -2.88 7.20
N PRO A 163 7.79 -1.67 7.79
CA PRO A 163 8.92 -0.72 7.76
C PRO A 163 10.25 -1.32 8.24
N ASP A 164 10.23 -2.09 9.33
CA ASP A 164 11.43 -2.77 9.84
C ASP A 164 12.00 -3.85 8.91
N LYS A 165 11.20 -4.33 7.96
CA LYS A 165 11.61 -5.33 6.96
C LYS A 165 11.84 -4.70 5.58
N ALA A 166 11.50 -3.42 5.42
CA ALA A 166 11.68 -2.71 4.17
C ALA A 166 13.20 -2.56 3.95
N PRO A 167 13.73 -3.01 2.80
CA PRO A 167 15.11 -2.73 2.46
C PRO A 167 15.30 -1.22 2.38
N ALA A 168 16.51 -0.75 2.70
CA ALA A 168 16.85 0.65 2.52
C ALA A 168 16.67 1.05 1.04
N ASP A 169 16.29 2.31 0.80
CA ASP A 169 16.09 2.84 -0.56
C ASP A 169 17.32 2.59 -1.44
N ALA A 170 18.53 2.73 -0.88
CA ALA A 170 19.80 2.41 -1.54
C ALA A 170 19.89 0.95 -2.03
N THR A 171 19.38 -0.02 -1.26
CA THR A 171 19.35 -1.43 -1.66
C THR A 171 18.35 -1.67 -2.77
N ILE A 172 17.19 -1.02 -2.72
CA ILE A 172 16.16 -1.09 -3.78
C ILE A 172 16.75 -0.53 -5.08
N ILE A 173 17.38 0.65 -5.03
CA ILE A 173 18.04 1.27 -6.17
C ILE A 173 19.10 0.34 -6.74
N SER A 174 19.99 -0.20 -5.91
CA SER A 174 21.05 -1.10 -6.37
C SER A 174 20.51 -2.32 -7.13
N HIS A 175 19.50 -3.00 -6.60
CA HIS A 175 18.87 -4.13 -7.30
C HIS A 175 18.15 -3.71 -8.58
N ALA A 176 17.48 -2.55 -8.57
CA ALA A 176 16.80 -2.03 -9.74
C ALA A 176 17.78 -1.69 -10.86
N VAL A 177 18.91 -1.05 -10.54
CA VAL A 177 19.99 -0.75 -11.50
C VAL A 177 20.54 -2.03 -12.11
N THR A 178 20.83 -3.07 -11.32
CA THR A 178 21.24 -4.37 -11.86
C THR A 178 20.19 -4.93 -12.82
N GLY A 179 18.92 -4.96 -12.41
CA GLY A 179 17.83 -5.44 -13.26
C GLY A 179 17.60 -4.62 -14.54
N LEU A 180 17.90 -3.32 -14.51
CA LEU A 180 17.83 -2.44 -15.67
C LEU A 180 18.85 -2.83 -16.74
N TRP A 181 20.08 -3.18 -16.35
CA TRP A 181 21.12 -3.65 -17.26
C TRP A 181 20.84 -5.05 -17.81
N GLU A 182 20.19 -5.92 -17.03
CA GLU A 182 19.85 -7.29 -17.44
C GLU A 182 18.60 -7.38 -18.32
N ALA A 183 17.70 -6.40 -18.22
CA ALA A 183 16.40 -6.45 -18.87
C ALA A 183 16.51 -6.42 -20.40
N LYS A 184 15.70 -7.28 -21.05
CA LYS A 184 15.62 -7.34 -22.50
C LYS A 184 14.76 -6.20 -23.06
N GLY A 185 15.44 -5.13 -23.47
CA GLY A 185 14.85 -4.00 -24.18
C GLY A 185 13.97 -3.08 -23.32
N PRO A 186 13.38 -2.02 -23.92
CA PRO A 186 12.77 -0.92 -23.17
C PRO A 186 11.56 -1.33 -22.32
N ALA A 187 10.74 -2.26 -22.80
CA ALA A 187 9.56 -2.70 -22.05
C ALA A 187 9.93 -3.47 -20.78
N GLY A 188 11.03 -4.23 -20.79
CA GLY A 188 11.56 -4.91 -19.62
C GLY A 188 12.08 -3.90 -18.59
N ARG A 189 12.88 -2.93 -19.05
CA ARG A 189 13.43 -1.86 -18.20
C ARG A 189 12.33 -1.04 -17.53
N ARG A 190 11.29 -0.63 -18.27
CA ARG A 190 10.12 0.08 -17.70
C ARG A 190 9.45 -0.69 -16.55
N LYS A 191 9.32 -2.02 -16.67
CA LYS A 191 8.75 -2.84 -15.58
C LYS A 191 9.65 -2.87 -14.35
N VAL A 192 10.97 -2.85 -14.52
CA VAL A 192 11.93 -2.77 -13.40
C VAL A 192 11.79 -1.43 -12.69
N VAL A 193 11.81 -0.33 -13.43
CA VAL A 193 11.66 1.04 -12.87
C VAL A 193 10.35 1.17 -12.12
N GLN A 194 9.22 0.78 -12.73
CA GLN A 194 7.90 0.90 -12.12
C GLN A 194 7.83 0.18 -10.76
N ARG A 195 8.29 -1.08 -10.72
CA ARG A 195 8.29 -1.88 -9.48
C ARG A 195 9.15 -1.27 -8.37
N ALA A 196 10.30 -0.71 -8.76
CA ALA A 196 11.20 -0.08 -7.80
C ALA A 196 10.63 1.25 -7.30
N LEU A 197 10.06 2.10 -8.16
CA LEU A 197 9.38 3.34 -7.78
C LEU A 197 8.22 3.11 -6.80
N GLU A 198 7.46 2.03 -6.98
CA GLU A 198 6.39 1.63 -6.05
C GLU A 198 6.93 1.28 -4.65
N SER A 199 8.21 0.93 -4.53
CA SER A 199 8.86 0.50 -3.29
C SER A 199 9.70 1.59 -2.62
N LEU A 200 10.07 2.65 -3.34
CA LEU A 200 10.91 3.73 -2.83
C LEU A 200 10.11 4.71 -1.96
N ARG A 201 10.70 5.11 -0.82
CA ARG A 201 10.02 5.91 0.20
C ARG A 201 10.23 7.40 0.01
N THR A 202 11.44 7.79 -0.37
CA THR A 202 11.83 9.19 -0.51
C THR A 202 11.75 9.66 -1.96
N GLU A 203 11.37 10.92 -2.17
CA GLU A 203 11.38 11.52 -3.51
C GLU A 203 12.80 11.56 -4.08
N ASP A 204 13.81 11.87 -3.26
CA ASP A 204 15.22 11.84 -3.66
C ASP A 204 15.64 10.48 -4.23
N ALA A 205 15.22 9.38 -3.59
CA ALA A 205 15.51 8.04 -4.09
C ALA A 205 14.79 7.74 -5.41
N LYS A 206 13.54 8.20 -5.58
CA LYS A 206 12.80 8.06 -6.84
C LYS A 206 13.49 8.83 -7.96
N THR A 207 13.87 10.08 -7.72
CA THR A 207 14.63 10.90 -8.66
C THR A 207 15.97 10.26 -9.02
N GLN A 208 16.71 9.73 -8.02
CA GLN A 208 17.95 9.01 -8.27
C GLN A 208 17.73 7.79 -9.18
N LEU A 209 16.71 6.96 -8.90
CA LEU A 209 16.40 5.80 -9.74
C LEU A 209 16.04 6.19 -11.18
N LEU A 210 15.25 7.25 -11.35
CA LEU A 210 14.88 7.75 -12.68
C LEU A 210 16.12 8.17 -13.48
N ASN A 211 17.05 8.93 -12.85
CA ASN A 211 18.30 9.32 -13.48
C ASN A 211 19.15 8.11 -13.93
N GLU A 212 19.24 7.08 -13.10
CA GLU A 212 19.95 5.85 -13.45
C GLU A 212 19.26 5.13 -14.62
N ALA A 213 17.93 5.04 -14.61
CA ALA A 213 17.16 4.45 -15.70
C ALA A 213 17.35 5.20 -17.03
N SER A 214 17.31 6.54 -17.01
CA SER A 214 17.61 7.37 -18.18
C SER A 214 19.02 7.10 -18.71
N SER A 215 20.00 6.98 -17.83
CA SER A 215 21.39 6.68 -18.20
C SER A 215 21.52 5.32 -18.90
N VAL A 216 20.85 4.29 -18.39
CA VAL A 216 20.80 2.95 -19.02
C VAL A 216 20.15 2.97 -20.41
N GLU A 217 19.07 3.75 -20.57
CA GLU A 217 18.41 3.91 -21.88
C GLU A 217 19.33 4.60 -22.90
N VAL A 218 20.05 5.65 -22.49
CA VAL A 218 21.02 6.35 -23.34
C VAL A 218 22.15 5.42 -23.77
N VAL A 219 22.77 4.69 -22.84
CA VAL A 219 23.84 3.74 -23.18
C VAL A 219 23.35 2.69 -24.18
N ALA A 220 22.18 2.10 -23.97
CA ALA A 220 21.64 1.13 -24.92
C ALA A 220 21.29 1.75 -26.28
N ALA A 221 20.86 3.01 -26.33
CA ALA A 221 20.63 3.70 -27.59
C ALA A 221 21.93 3.93 -28.37
N LEU A 222 23.01 4.29 -27.68
CA LEU A 222 24.36 4.43 -28.25
C LEU A 222 24.87 3.08 -28.80
N GLU A 223 24.76 2.00 -28.03
CA GLU A 223 25.15 0.65 -28.46
C GLU A 223 24.36 0.18 -29.69
N GLN A 224 23.04 0.37 -29.66
CA GLN A 224 22.19 0.04 -30.81
C GLN A 224 22.57 0.87 -32.04
N SER A 225 22.83 2.16 -31.87
CA SER A 225 23.30 3.03 -32.95
C SER A 225 24.62 2.54 -33.53
N ALA A 226 25.59 2.16 -32.69
CA ALA A 226 26.88 1.63 -33.14
C ALA A 226 26.73 0.38 -34.04
N GLY A 227 25.74 -0.49 -33.75
CA GLY A 227 25.44 -1.68 -34.55
C GLY A 227 24.69 -1.42 -35.87
N LEU A 228 24.21 -0.21 -36.13
CA LEU A 228 23.47 0.12 -37.37
C LEU A 228 24.43 0.40 -38.54
N LYS A 229 24.00 0.01 -39.75
CA LYS A 229 24.84 0.07 -40.95
C LYS A 229 24.94 1.44 -41.60
N THR A 230 23.90 2.27 -41.50
CA THR A 230 23.81 3.53 -42.24
C THR A 230 23.79 4.75 -41.31
N PRO A 231 24.45 5.86 -41.67
CA PRO A 231 24.41 7.10 -40.88
C PRO A 231 22.99 7.61 -40.62
N ALA A 232 22.09 7.48 -41.60
CA ALA A 232 20.69 7.87 -41.46
C ALA A 232 19.94 7.04 -40.40
N ALA A 233 20.21 5.73 -40.33
CA ALA A 233 19.60 4.87 -39.31
C ALA A 233 20.16 5.17 -37.91
N LYS A 234 21.47 5.41 -37.81
CA LYS A 234 22.15 5.84 -36.57
C LYS A 234 21.53 7.12 -36.02
N ARG A 235 21.44 8.15 -36.87
CA ARG A 235 20.84 9.45 -36.52
C ARG A 235 19.41 9.31 -36.03
N ARG A 236 18.56 8.59 -36.78
CA ARG A 236 17.16 8.39 -36.39
C ARG A 236 17.05 7.73 -35.02
N ARG A 237 17.94 6.77 -34.70
CA ARG A 237 17.94 6.10 -33.39
C ARG A 237 18.33 7.05 -32.26
N LEU A 238 19.41 7.80 -32.43
CA LEU A 238 19.90 8.76 -31.44
C LEU A 238 18.92 9.92 -31.22
N GLN A 239 18.35 10.46 -32.29
CA GLN A 239 17.33 11.52 -32.21
C GLN A 239 16.10 11.03 -31.46
N ALA A 240 15.62 9.82 -31.76
CA ALA A 240 14.48 9.24 -31.03
C ALA A 240 14.79 9.02 -29.53
N ALA A 241 16.03 8.75 -29.17
CA ALA A 241 16.44 8.65 -27.76
C ALA A 241 16.50 10.03 -27.09
N LEU A 242 16.99 11.05 -27.80
CA LEU A 242 17.05 12.43 -27.31
C LEU A 242 15.65 13.03 -27.11
N ASP A 243 14.75 12.80 -28.07
CA ASP A 243 13.36 13.25 -28.00
C ASP A 243 12.63 12.57 -26.84
N ALA A 244 12.91 11.28 -26.59
CA ALA A 244 12.33 10.56 -25.46
C ALA A 244 12.86 11.09 -24.11
N LEU A 245 14.15 11.43 -24.02
CA LEU A 245 14.75 11.97 -22.80
C LEU A 245 14.16 13.34 -22.45
N ARG A 246 14.07 14.24 -23.44
CA ARG A 246 13.49 15.59 -23.28
C ARG A 246 11.98 15.60 -22.98
N ALA A 247 11.29 14.48 -23.20
CA ALA A 247 9.87 14.32 -22.89
C ALA A 247 9.62 13.70 -21.50
N ASP A 248 10.67 13.34 -20.76
CA ASP A 248 10.57 12.75 -19.43
C ASP A 248 10.28 13.82 -18.35
N GLU A 249 9.72 13.42 -17.22
CA GLU A 249 9.37 14.33 -16.09
C GLU A 249 10.56 14.63 -15.17
N VAL A 250 11.76 14.16 -15.53
CA VAL A 250 12.98 14.36 -14.74
C VAL A 250 13.54 15.76 -15.02
N PRO A 251 13.90 16.53 -13.98
CA PRO A 251 14.50 17.86 -14.15
C PRO A 251 15.70 17.86 -15.12
N ASP A 252 15.71 18.82 -16.05
CA ASP A 252 16.76 18.99 -17.05
C ASP A 252 18.17 18.98 -16.43
N GLU A 253 18.30 19.52 -15.21
CA GLU A 253 19.58 19.59 -14.53
C GLU A 253 20.23 18.23 -14.27
N LEU A 254 19.40 17.21 -14.07
CA LEU A 254 19.80 15.85 -13.76
C LEU A 254 20.03 15.00 -15.02
N GLN A 255 19.52 15.46 -16.17
CA GLN A 255 19.66 14.80 -17.46
C GLN A 255 20.72 15.43 -18.37
N ARG A 256 21.38 16.52 -17.94
CA ARG A 256 22.34 17.26 -18.78
C ARG A 256 23.42 16.38 -19.39
N GLN A 257 23.97 15.46 -18.60
CA GLN A 257 25.06 14.60 -19.05
C GLN A 257 24.60 13.63 -20.15
N GLN A 258 23.39 13.09 -20.00
CA GLN A 258 22.78 12.14 -20.93
C GLN A 258 22.39 12.83 -22.24
N VAL A 259 21.84 14.04 -22.17
CA VAL A 259 21.58 14.91 -23.33
C VAL A 259 22.88 15.18 -24.07
N GLU A 260 23.93 15.59 -23.35
CA GLU A 260 25.24 15.90 -23.93
C GLU A 260 25.85 14.70 -24.65
N TRP A 261 25.74 13.48 -24.10
CA TRP A 261 26.22 12.26 -24.76
C TRP A 261 25.51 11.98 -26.09
N LEU A 262 24.18 12.12 -26.13
CA LEU A 262 23.40 11.90 -27.35
C LEU A 262 23.68 12.99 -28.39
N GLU A 263 23.77 14.25 -27.98
CA GLU A 263 24.09 15.36 -28.86
C GLU A 263 25.52 15.26 -29.40
N ALA A 264 26.49 14.85 -28.59
CA ALA A 264 27.85 14.58 -29.05
C ALA A 264 27.87 13.49 -30.11
N ALA A 265 27.20 12.36 -29.87
CA ALA A 265 27.11 11.27 -30.84
C ALA A 265 26.40 11.68 -32.15
N LEU A 266 25.41 12.58 -32.07
CA LEU A 266 24.78 13.16 -33.26
C LEU A 266 25.74 14.08 -34.03
N ARG A 267 26.48 14.94 -33.32
CA ARG A 267 27.51 15.81 -33.92
C ARG A 267 28.59 15.01 -34.64
N ASP A 268 29.05 13.91 -34.06
CA ASP A 268 30.06 13.04 -34.67
C ASP A 268 29.56 12.39 -35.97
N LEU A 269 28.25 12.12 -36.10
CA LEU A 269 27.65 11.64 -37.35
C LEU A 269 27.49 12.73 -38.41
N ASP A 270 27.48 13.99 -38.01
CA ASP A 270 27.41 15.16 -38.90
C ASP A 270 28.81 15.63 -39.35
N ALA A 271 29.87 15.19 -38.68
CA ALA A 271 31.23 15.56 -39.03
C ALA A 271 31.59 15.05 -40.44
N PRO A 272 32.26 15.88 -41.28
CA PRO A 272 32.77 15.42 -42.56
C PRO A 272 33.80 14.30 -42.34
N PRO A 273 33.90 13.31 -43.26
CA PRO A 273 34.94 12.29 -43.16
C PRO A 273 36.31 12.98 -43.15
N GLU A 274 37.16 12.63 -42.18
CA GLU A 274 38.54 13.13 -42.14
C GLU A 274 39.23 12.81 -43.48
N ALA A 275 39.75 13.85 -44.12
CA ALA A 275 40.27 13.84 -45.49
C ALA A 275 41.63 13.15 -45.62
#